data_AF-A0A495ZAW0-F1
#
_entry.id   AF-A0A495ZAW0-F1
#
_cell.length_a   1.000
_cell.length_b   1.000
_cell.length_c   1.000
_cell.angle_alpha   90.00
_cell.angle_beta   90.00
_cell.angle_gamma   90.00
#
_symmetry.space_group_name_H-M   'P 1'
#
loop_
_entity.id
_entity.type
_entity.pdbx_description
1 polymer ?
#
loop_
_entity_poly.entity_id
_entity_poly.type
_entity_poly.pdbx_seq_one_letter_code
_entity_poly.pdbx_strand_id
1 'polypeptide(L)' 'MPLKISNKKRDYRTTNKTIYSCQYHVIWCTKYRRKVLDTQIQGRLKSLMRELILSKT' A
#
# COMPACT_ATOMS: atom_id res chain seq x y z
N MET A 1 -8.12 -1.53 21.61
CA MET A 1 -7.29 -2.71 21.89
C MET A 1 -5.91 -2.48 21.31
N PRO A 2 -4.81 -2.61 22.08
CA PRO A 2 -3.48 -2.39 21.54
C PRO A 2 -3.10 -3.58 20.65
N LEU A 3 -2.66 -3.29 19.43
CA LEU A 3 -2.17 -4.30 18.49
C LEU A 3 -0.79 -4.79 18.97
N LYS A 4 -0.64 -6.11 19.13
CA LYS A 4 0.63 -6.78 19.44
C LYS A 4 1.67 -6.44 18.36
N ILE A 5 2.75 -5.76 18.74
CA ILE A 5 3.87 -5.46 17.85
C ILE A 5 4.75 -6.72 17.80
N SER A 6 4.42 -7.62 16.88
CA SER A 6 5.33 -8.69 16.47
C SER A 6 6.48 -8.05 15.69
N ASN A 7 7.71 -8.26 16.16
CA ASN A 7 8.90 -7.70 15.53
C ASN A 7 9.18 -8.46 14.22
N LYS A 8 8.51 -8.05 13.13
CA LYS A 8 8.70 -8.63 11.80
C LYS A 8 10.11 -8.28 11.30
N LYS A 9 10.84 -9.31 10.85
CA LYS A 9 12.09 -9.18 10.08
C LYS A 9 11.82 -8.22 8.92
N ARG A 10 12.52 -7.07 8.88
CA ARG A 10 12.33 -6.05 7.85
C ARG A 10 13.15 -6.43 6.63
N ASP A 11 12.51 -6.45 5.47
CA ASP A 11 13.20 -6.59 4.20
C ASP A 11 13.85 -5.23 3.86
N TYR A 12 15.17 -5.24 3.71
CA TYR A 12 15.97 -4.08 3.35
C TYR A 12 16.34 -4.17 1.88
N ARG A 13 16.14 -3.09 1.12
CA ARG A 13 16.68 -2.96 -0.24
C ARG A 13 18.06 -2.34 -0.17
N THR A 14 18.98 -2.90 -0.94
CA THR A 14 20.37 -2.44 -1.04
C THR A 14 20.65 -2.02 -2.47
N THR A 15 21.21 -0.83 -2.63
CA THR A 15 21.85 -0.33 -3.85
C THR A 15 23.33 -0.08 -3.53
N ASN A 16 24.19 0.08 -4.54
CA ASN A 16 25.65 0.20 -4.41
C ASN A 16 26.15 1.15 -3.29
N LYS A 17 25.36 2.15 -2.88
CA LYS A 17 25.75 3.12 -1.84
C LYS A 17 24.69 3.32 -0.74
N THR A 18 23.53 2.68 -0.83
CA THR A 18 22.40 2.97 0.07
C THR A 18 21.65 1.71 0.44
N ILE A 19 21.36 1.57 1.74
CA ILE A 19 20.50 0.52 2.30
C ILE A 19 19.29 1.21 2.90
N TYR A 20 18.09 0.83 2.50
CA TYR A 20 16.87 1.46 2.97
C TYR A 20 15.71 0.46 3.11
N SER A 21 14.81 0.75 4.03
CA SER A 21 13.51 0.08 4.16
C SER A 21 12.44 1.14 4.36
N CYS A 22 11.76 1.48 3.26
CA CYS A 22 10.71 2.50 3.26
C CYS A 22 9.35 1.81 3.29
N GLN A 23 8.73 1.75 4.48
CA GLN A 23 7.41 1.17 4.68
C GLN A 23 6.41 2.29 4.95
N TYR A 24 5.38 2.40 4.12
CA TYR A 24 4.37 3.46 4.21
C TYR A 24 2.99 2.88 4.50
N HIS A 25 2.30 3.46 5.48
CA HIS A 25 0.89 3.16 5.75
C HIS A 25 0.01 4.23 5.11
N VAL A 26 -0.36 4.01 3.85
CA VAL A 26 -1.17 4.95 3.08
C VAL A 26 -2.65 4.64 3.27
N ILE A 27 -3.41 5.62 3.75
CA ILE A 27 -4.87 5.58 3.85
C ILE A 27 -5.42 6.72 2.99
N TRP A 28 -6.50 6.47 2.25
CA TRP A 28 -7.25 7.53 1.56
C TRP A 28 -8.76 7.39 1.79
N CYS A 29 -9.49 8.46 1.49
CA CYS A 29 -10.95 8.52 1.54
C CYS A 29 -11.52 8.94 0.18
N THR A 30 -12.76 8.56 -0.09
CA THR A 30 -13.50 8.98 -1.29
C THR A 30 -13.94 10.44 -1.17
N LYS A 31 -14.10 11.12 -2.31
CA LYS A 31 -14.62 12.50 -2.33
C LYS A 31 -15.97 12.55 -1.59
N TYR A 32 -16.09 13.47 -0.63
CA TYR A 32 -17.26 13.62 0.25
C TYR A 32 -17.60 12.40 1.12
N ARG A 33 -16.64 11.48 1.35
CA ARG A 33 -16.81 10.27 2.18
C ARG A 33 -18.03 9.41 1.78
N ARG A 34 -18.42 9.47 0.50
CA ARG A 34 -19.55 8.69 -0.01
C ARG A 34 -19.19 7.20 0.04
N LYS A 35 -20.16 6.38 0.44
CA LYS A 35 -20.05 4.91 0.42
C LYS A 35 -20.15 4.39 -1.00
N VAL A 36 -19.09 4.58 -1.78
CA VAL A 36 -18.98 4.15 -3.19
C VAL A 36 -18.10 2.91 -3.37
N LEU A 37 -17.52 2.40 -2.28
CA LEU A 37 -16.67 1.21 -2.31
C LEU A 37 -17.55 -0.04 -2.23
N ASP A 38 -18.17 -0.37 -3.36
CA ASP A 38 -18.84 -1.66 -3.56
C ASP A 38 -17.85 -2.72 -4.09
N THR A 39 -18.23 -4.00 -4.01
CA THR A 39 -17.38 -5.16 -4.31
C THR A 39 -16.76 -5.09 -5.71
N GLN A 40 -17.54 -4.67 -6.71
CA GLN A 40 -17.07 -4.52 -8.09
C GLN A 40 -16.07 -3.35 -8.25
N ILE A 41 -16.37 -2.21 -7.65
CA ILE A 41 -15.53 -1.00 -7.70
C ILE A 41 -14.20 -1.25 -6.98
N GLN A 42 -14.25 -1.94 -5.85
CA GLN A 42 -13.06 -2.35 -5.11
C GLN A 42 -12.15 -3.27 -5.95
N GLY A 43 -12.73 -4.22 -6.68
CA GLY A 43 -11.99 -5.13 -7.57
C GLY A 43 -11.24 -4.36 -8.65
N ARG A 44 -11.94 -3.47 -9.35
CA ARG A 44 -11.35 -2.63 -10.41
C ARG A 44 -10.26 -1.70 -9.87
N LEU A 45 -10.48 -1.08 -8.71
CA LEU A 45 -9.49 -0.20 -8.08
C LEU A 45 -8.20 -0.95 -7.74
N LYS A 46 -8.30 -2.16 -7.18
CA LYS A 46 -7.13 -3.01 -6.89
C LYS A 46 -6.36 -3.37 -8.16
N SER A 47 -7.07 -3.64 -9.27
CA SER A 47 -6.44 -3.93 -10.56
C SER A 47 -5.65 -2.73 -11.08
N LEU A 48 -6.27 -1.54 -11.11
CA LEU A 48 -5.64 -0.30 -11.56
C LEU A 48 -4.41 0.05 -10.71
N MET A 49 -4.48 -0.16 -9.39
CA MET A 49 -3.32 0.08 -8.52
C MET A 49 -2.15 -0.83 -8.84
N ARG A 50 -2.41 -2.11 -9.13
CA ARG A 50 -1.33 -3.05 -9.53
C ARG A 50 -0.70 -2.63 -10.86
N GLU A 51 -1.52 -2.24 -11.82
CA GLU A 51 -1.07 -1.76 -13.14
C GLU A 51 -0.19 -0.50 -13.00
N LEU A 52 -0.61 0.47 -12.19
CA LEU A 52 0.16 1.69 -11.93
C LEU A 52 1.51 1.39 -11.26
N ILE A 53 1.55 0.46 -10.30
CA ILE A 53 2.80 0.08 -9.64
C ILE A 53 3.75 -0.59 -10.63
N LEU A 54 3.24 -1.49 -11.48
CA LEU A 54 4.04 -2.18 -12.51
C LEU A 54 4.58 -1.21 -13.55
N SER A 55 3.77 -0.25 -14.02
CA SER A 55 4.20 0.74 -15.01
C SER A 55 5.29 1.70 -14.51
N LYS A 56 5.36 1.93 -13.20
CA LYS A 56 6.28 2.89 -12.57
C LYS A 56 7.53 2.23 -11.96
N THR A 57 7.60 0.91 -11.97
CA THR A 57 8.78 0.14 -11.57
C THR A 57 9.70 -0.03 -12.78
#